data_AF-A0AAV5MS28-F1
#
_entry.id   AF-A0AAV5MS28-F1
#
_cell.length_a   1.000
_cell.length_b   1.000
_cell.length_c   1.000
_cell.angle_alpha   90.00
_cell.angle_beta   90.00
_cell.angle_gamma   90.00
#
_symmetry.space_group_name_H-M   'P 1'
#
loop_
_entity.id
_entity.type
_entity.pdbx_description
1 polymer ?
#
loop_
_entity_poly.entity_id
_entity_poly.type
_entity_poly.pdbx_seq_one_letter_code
_entity_poly.pdbx_strand_id
1 'polypeptide(L)'
;MEGLKGFNMEYWEAQGLKFVPQLQKATIEVHFGNGVELVKYLLKHAAALETLNTLCFPGMESSILEQIKEYKSQPTTVLFSSI
;
A
#
# COMPACT_ATOMS: atom_id res chain seq x y z
N MET A 1 0.83 -24.53 -5.47
CA MET A 1 0.08 -23.62 -4.56
C MET A 1 -0.24 -22.35 -5.33
N GLU A 2 -1.43 -22.25 -5.92
CA GLU A 2 -1.90 -21.06 -6.68
C GLU A 2 -2.75 -20.13 -5.81
N GLY A 3 -2.24 -19.74 -4.63
CA GLY A 3 -3.04 -19.05 -3.60
C GLY A 3 -2.83 -17.54 -3.46
N LEU A 4 -1.91 -16.91 -4.21
CA LEU A 4 -1.54 -15.50 -4.00
C LEU A 4 -1.48 -14.65 -5.30
N LYS A 5 -1.96 -15.17 -6.43
CA LYS A 5 -1.99 -14.42 -7.70
C LYS A 5 -3.17 -13.43 -7.83
N GLY A 6 -4.10 -13.41 -6.88
CA GLY A 6 -5.41 -12.75 -7.07
C GLY A 6 -5.46 -11.25 -6.76
N PHE A 7 -4.58 -10.74 -5.88
CA PHE A 7 -4.67 -9.36 -5.36
C PHE A 7 -3.49 -8.48 -5.79
N ASN A 8 -3.13 -8.54 -7.07
CA ASN A 8 -2.08 -7.70 -7.66
C ASN A 8 -2.56 -6.24 -7.88
N MET A 9 -1.69 -5.36 -8.36
CA MET A 9 -2.08 -3.98 -8.71
C MET A 9 -3.27 -3.90 -9.69
N GLU A 10 -3.33 -4.79 -10.69
CA GLU A 10 -4.44 -4.83 -11.67
C GLU A 10 -5.77 -5.14 -11.00
N TYR A 11 -5.78 -6.05 -10.01
CA TYR A 11 -6.97 -6.33 -9.20
C TYR A 11 -7.51 -5.07 -8.54
N TRP A 12 -6.63 -4.27 -7.90
CA TRP A 12 -7.04 -3.03 -7.22
C TRP A 12 -7.51 -1.96 -8.20
N GLU A 13 -6.88 -1.86 -9.36
CA GLU A 13 -7.32 -0.97 -10.43
C GLU A 13 -8.72 -1.34 -10.95
N ALA A 14 -9.02 -2.63 -11.06
CA ALA A 14 -10.33 -3.13 -11.50
C ALA A 14 -11.47 -2.85 -10.49
N GLN A 15 -11.16 -2.59 -9.21
CA GLN A 15 -12.18 -2.33 -8.18
C GLN A 15 -12.91 -0.99 -8.35
N GLY A 16 -12.37 -0.07 -9.16
CA GLY A 16 -13.03 1.22 -9.42
C GLY A 16 -13.26 2.06 -8.17
N LEU A 17 -12.30 2.06 -7.23
CA LEU A 17 -12.40 2.74 -5.93
C LEU A 17 -12.43 4.27 -6.08
N LYS A 18 -13.62 4.84 -6.27
CA LYS A 18 -13.82 6.28 -6.57
C LYS A 18 -13.35 7.25 -5.48
N PHE A 19 -13.17 6.77 -4.25
CA PHE A 19 -12.70 7.60 -3.13
C PHE A 19 -11.18 7.82 -3.16
N VAL A 20 -10.42 6.98 -3.86
CA VAL A 20 -8.96 6.96 -3.81
C VAL A 20 -8.32 8.29 -4.19
N PRO A 21 -8.76 9.01 -5.25
CA PRO A 21 -8.18 10.32 -5.58
C PRO A 21 -8.32 11.38 -4.47
N GLN A 22 -9.30 11.22 -3.56
CA GLN A 22 -9.60 12.14 -2.46
C GLN A 22 -9.04 11.63 -1.11
N LEU A 23 -8.43 10.45 -1.09
CA LEU A 23 -7.95 9.82 0.13
C LEU A 23 -6.71 10.56 0.65
N GLN A 24 -6.83 11.17 1.83
CA GLN A 24 -5.73 11.92 2.47
C GLN A 24 -4.89 11.09 3.42
N LYS A 25 -5.53 10.18 4.17
CA LYS A 25 -4.89 9.39 5.21
C LYS A 25 -5.40 7.96 5.18
N ALA A 26 -4.49 7.01 5.33
CA ALA A 26 -4.83 5.59 5.41
C ALA A 26 -3.94 4.86 6.40
N THR A 27 -4.50 3.84 7.05
CA THR A 27 -3.77 2.85 7.83
C THR A 27 -4.06 1.48 7.23
N ILE A 28 -3.01 0.74 6.87
CA ILE A 28 -3.13 -0.59 6.27
C ILE A 28 -2.32 -1.58 7.09
N GLU A 29 -2.96 -2.68 7.44
CA GLU A 29 -2.27 -3.86 7.94
C GLU A 29 -1.66 -4.66 6.78
N VAL A 30 -0.34 -4.72 6.76
CA VAL A 30 0.44 -5.35 5.71
C VAL A 30 0.97 -6.68 6.22
N HIS A 31 0.27 -7.75 5.85
CA HIS A 31 0.80 -9.10 5.87
C HIS A 31 1.46 -9.43 4.51
N PHE A 32 2.27 -10.49 4.47
CA PHE A 32 2.95 -10.94 3.24
C PHE A 32 1.97 -11.07 2.05
N GLY A 33 2.37 -10.54 0.89
CA GLY A 33 1.67 -10.67 -0.39
C GLY A 33 0.61 -9.62 -0.66
N ASN A 34 -0.53 -9.66 0.05
CA ASN A 34 -1.73 -8.94 -0.38
C ASN A 34 -1.74 -7.46 0.04
N GLY A 35 -1.25 -7.15 1.25
CA GLY A 35 -1.27 -5.77 1.77
C GLY A 35 -0.31 -4.83 1.01
N VAL A 36 0.78 -5.39 0.48
CA VAL A 36 1.81 -4.61 -0.24
C VAL A 36 1.27 -4.08 -1.56
N GLU A 37 0.49 -4.86 -2.31
CA GLU A 37 -0.08 -4.43 -3.59
C GLU A 37 -1.13 -3.34 -3.42
N LEU A 38 -1.92 -3.38 -2.34
CA LEU A 38 -2.82 -2.28 -1.98
C LEU A 38 -2.04 -1.00 -1.64
N VAL A 39 -0.93 -1.11 -0.89
CA VAL A 39 -0.06 0.02 -0.59
C VAL A 39 0.50 0.65 -1.87
N LYS A 40 1.02 -0.17 -2.80
CA LYS A 40 1.52 0.34 -4.10
C LYS A 40 0.40 1.03 -4.88
N TYR A 41 -0.79 0.45 -4.89
CA TYR A 41 -1.95 1.03 -5.56
C TYR A 41 -2.32 2.40 -4.96
N LEU A 42 -2.39 2.53 -3.63
CA LEU A 42 -2.68 3.82 -3.00
C LEU A 42 -1.59 4.86 -3.27
N LEU A 43 -0.31 4.49 -3.18
CA LEU A 43 0.79 5.41 -3.47
C LEU A 43 0.75 5.92 -4.93
N LYS A 44 0.30 5.09 -5.87
CA LYS A 44 0.18 5.43 -7.29
C LYS A 44 -1.06 6.29 -7.60
N HIS A 45 -2.20 6.00 -6.99
CA HIS A 45 -3.50 6.53 -7.42
C HIS A 45 -4.13 7.54 -6.46
N ALA A 46 -3.73 7.56 -5.19
CA ALA A 46 -4.27 8.50 -4.20
C ALA A 46 -3.53 9.84 -4.27
N ALA A 47 -3.93 10.69 -5.22
CA ALA A 47 -3.27 11.97 -5.48
C ALA A 47 -3.26 12.93 -4.28
N ALA A 48 -4.23 12.80 -3.36
CA ALA A 48 -4.33 13.61 -2.15
C ALA A 48 -3.65 12.96 -0.91
N LEU A 49 -2.96 11.82 -1.06
CA LEU A 49 -2.46 11.04 0.07
C LEU A 49 -1.27 11.72 0.76
N GLU A 50 -1.52 12.21 1.96
CA GLU A 50 -0.53 12.87 2.81
C GLU A 50 0.18 11.86 3.72
N THR A 51 -0.56 10.92 4.29
CA THR A 51 -0.03 9.97 5.27
C THR A 51 -0.54 8.56 5.01
N LEU A 52 0.39 7.61 4.95
CA LEU A 52 0.11 6.19 4.91
C LEU A 52 0.81 5.50 6.08
N ASN A 53 0.03 5.00 7.03
CA ASN A 53 0.55 4.17 8.10
C ASN A 53 0.45 2.69 7.68
N THR A 54 1.56 1.99 7.78
CA THR A 54 1.65 0.55 7.49
C THR A 54 1.88 -0.18 8.80
N LEU A 55 0.94 -1.04 9.16
CA LEU A 55 1.00 -1.90 10.33
C LEU A 55 1.60 -3.25 9.88
N CYS A 56 2.75 -3.64 10.39
CA CYS A 56 3.39 -4.90 10.00
C CYS A 56 4.12 -5.57 11.16
N PHE A 57 4.40 -6.86 11.05
CA PHE A 57 5.21 -7.54 12.05
C PHE A 57 6.64 -6.96 12.10
N PRO A 58 7.26 -6.90 13.29
CA PRO A 58 8.63 -6.42 13.44
C PRO A 58 9.59 -7.14 12.48
N GLY A 59 10.45 -6.38 11.81
CA GLY A 59 11.46 -6.91 10.88
C GLY A 59 11.00 -7.02 9.42
N MET A 60 9.75 -6.66 9.11
CA MET A 60 9.24 -6.62 7.74
C MET A 60 9.39 -5.26 7.06
N GLU A 61 9.72 -4.21 7.81
CA GLU A 61 9.66 -2.81 7.38
C GLU A 61 10.57 -2.55 6.18
N SER A 62 11.82 -3.04 6.23
CA SER A 62 12.80 -2.87 5.16
C SER A 62 12.37 -3.55 3.86
N SER A 63 11.83 -4.77 3.94
CA SER A 63 11.35 -5.53 2.79
C SER A 63 10.13 -4.88 2.13
N ILE A 64 9.20 -4.36 2.94
CA ILE A 64 8.04 -3.63 2.42
C ILE A 64 8.49 -2.32 1.78
N LEU A 65 9.36 -1.55 2.46
CA LEU A 65 9.90 -0.30 1.95
C LEU A 65 10.59 -0.48 0.60
N GLU A 66 11.40 -1.54 0.45
CA GLU A 66 12.08 -1.86 -0.80
C GLU A 66 11.09 -2.09 -1.95
N GLN A 67 9.97 -2.77 -1.70
CA GLN A 67 8.95 -3.07 -2.71
C GLN A 67 8.14 -1.85 -3.13
N ILE A 68 7.94 -0.88 -2.24
CA ILE A 68 7.04 0.26 -2.49
C ILE A 68 7.79 1.54 -2.89
N LYS A 69 9.14 1.57 -2.80
CA LYS A 69 9.97 2.76 -3.02
C LYS A 69 9.73 3.43 -4.38
N GLU A 70 9.49 2.65 -5.43
CA GLU A 70 9.28 3.13 -6.80
C GLU A 70 7.89 3.76 -7.01
N TYR A 71 6.96 3.49 -6.09
CA TYR A 71 5.59 3.99 -6.16
C TYR A 71 5.40 5.27 -5.33
N LYS A 72 6.39 5.67 -4.52
CA LYS A 72 6.40 6.95 -3.80
C LYS A 72 6.64 8.11 -4.77
N SER A 73 5.60 8.59 -5.44
CA SER A 73 5.69 9.69 -6.41
C SER A 73 5.29 11.07 -5.84
N GLN A 74 4.75 11.12 -4.63
CA GLN A 74 4.19 12.31 -3.97
C GLN A 74 4.90 12.56 -2.62
N PRO A 75 4.76 13.73 -1.97
CA PRO A 75 5.26 13.99 -0.61
C PRO A 75 4.50 13.20 0.47
N THR A 76 4.10 11.96 0.17
CA THR A 76 3.40 11.07 1.10
C THR A 76 4.38 10.57 2.16
N THR A 77 4.04 10.82 3.42
CA THR A 77 4.78 10.25 4.55
C THR A 77 4.30 8.83 4.79
N VAL A 78 5.19 7.86 4.60
CA VAL A 78 4.93 6.44 4.93
C VAL A 78 5.55 6.12 6.27
N LEU A 79 4.71 5.69 7.20
CA LEU A 79 5.10 5.29 8.56
C LEU A 79 4.93 3.78 8.72
N PHE A 80 5.82 3.18 9.50
CA PHE A 80 5.74 1.77 9.88
C PHE A 80 5.46 1.71 11.38
N SER A 81 4.43 0.95 11.75
CA SER A 81 4.12 0.64 13.14
C SER A 81 4.00 -0.87 13.31
N SER A 82 4.40 -1.39 14.46
CA SER A 82 4.28 -2.82 14.74
C SER A 82 2.90 -3.19 15.28
N ILE A 83 2.43 -4.37 14.91
CA ILE A 83 1.26 -5.06 15.49
C ILE A 83 1.69 -6.19 16.43
#